data_AF-A0A7C4C9Z9-F1
#
_entry.id   AF-A0A7C4C9Z9-F1
#
_cell.length_a   1.000
_cell.length_b   1.000
_cell.length_c   1.000
_cell.angle_alpha   90.00
_cell.angle_beta   90.00
_cell.angle_gamma   90.00
#
_symmetry.space_group_name_H-M   'P 1'
#
loop_
_entity.id
_entity.type
_entity.pdbx_description
1 polymer ?
#
loop_
_entity_poly.entity_id
_entity_poly.type
_entity_poly.pdbx_seq_one_letter_code
_entity_poly.pdbx_strand_id
1 'polypeptide(L)'
;MKRKLLFVAVLLLVFACDLPWSFDDFQPTGTPFNLNPAIELKSITGSLRHFSPVGQFALDLTAKSRTDTTAGDVLPAGLLFTSPRNTTQHMVMLKDHIIRVRAESVLVAGVFCCNERRAVPGPDDHLTLGPLTDNSGLRQIAELVRHKNISGSLALVQRAVWMVTDSSGLNQAYIDSLNALPAEGL
;
A
#
# COMPACT_ATOMS: atom_id res chain seq x y z
N MET A 1 32.93 -43.97 -25.60
CA MET A 1 32.10 -42.84 -26.11
C MET A 1 30.83 -42.51 -25.29
N LYS A 2 30.53 -43.12 -24.13
CA LYS A 2 29.28 -42.86 -23.37
C LYS A 2 29.39 -41.85 -22.21
N ARG A 3 30.59 -41.38 -21.85
CA ARG A 3 30.81 -40.45 -20.71
C ARG A 3 30.59 -38.96 -21.03
N LYS A 4 30.58 -38.56 -22.31
CA LYS A 4 30.38 -37.15 -22.69
C LYS A 4 28.91 -36.70 -22.74
N LEU A 5 27.96 -37.64 -22.80
CA LEU A 5 26.53 -37.31 -22.86
C LEU A 5 25.93 -36.99 -21.48
N LEU A 6 26.49 -37.54 -20.40
CA LEU A 6 25.97 -37.36 -19.04
C LEU A 6 26.28 -35.96 -18.46
N PHE A 7 27.38 -35.33 -18.88
CA PHE A 7 27.77 -34.00 -18.40
C PHE A 7 26.90 -32.87 -18.98
N VAL A 8 26.36 -33.04 -20.18
CA VAL A 8 25.49 -32.02 -20.83
C VAL A 8 24.11 -31.98 -20.18
N ALA A 9 23.59 -33.12 -19.72
CA ALA A 9 22.28 -33.19 -19.04
C ALA A 9 22.31 -32.57 -17.63
N VAL A 10 23.43 -32.66 -16.91
CA VAL A 10 23.58 -32.02 -15.59
C VAL A 10 23.76 -30.52 -15.71
N LEU A 11 24.46 -30.01 -16.75
CA LEU A 11 24.58 -28.56 -16.96
C LEU A 11 23.24 -27.89 -17.31
N LEU A 12 22.37 -28.58 -18.06
CA LEU A 12 21.03 -28.07 -18.40
C LEU A 12 20.05 -28.07 -17.20
N LEU A 13 20.25 -28.94 -16.21
CA LEU A 13 19.45 -28.95 -14.98
C LEU A 13 19.82 -27.84 -14.00
N VAL A 14 21.07 -27.34 -14.03
CA VAL A 14 21.50 -26.22 -13.18
C VAL A 14 21.02 -24.88 -13.75
N PHE A 15 20.96 -24.71 -15.08
CA PHE A 15 20.34 -23.53 -15.70
C PHE A 15 18.80 -23.52 -15.66
N ALA A 16 18.16 -24.63 -15.30
CA ALA A 16 16.72 -24.68 -15.09
C ALA A 16 16.29 -24.25 -13.67
N CYS A 17 17.23 -24.15 -12.73
CA CYS A 17 16.93 -23.80 -11.34
C CYS A 17 17.39 -22.38 -10.94
N ASP A 18 18.06 -21.65 -11.83
CA ASP A 18 18.42 -20.25 -11.66
C ASP A 18 17.71 -19.38 -12.71
N LEU A 19 16.37 -19.34 -12.70
CA LEU A 19 15.74 -18.07 -13.03
C LEU A 19 15.94 -17.22 -11.78
N PRO A 20 16.81 -16.20 -11.73
CA PRO A 20 16.92 -15.36 -10.55
C PRO A 20 15.53 -14.80 -10.29
N TRP A 21 14.97 -15.12 -9.13
CA TRP A 21 13.61 -14.79 -8.75
C TRP A 21 13.53 -13.26 -8.67
N SER A 22 13.29 -12.59 -9.80
CA SER A 22 12.85 -11.21 -9.79
C SER A 22 11.41 -11.26 -9.30
N PHE A 23 11.28 -11.21 -7.97
CA PHE A 23 10.08 -10.60 -7.42
C PHE A 23 10.19 -9.15 -7.84
N ASP A 24 9.68 -8.86 -9.03
CA ASP A 24 9.53 -7.49 -9.47
C ASP A 24 8.68 -6.82 -8.40
N ASP A 25 9.29 -5.85 -7.72
CA ASP A 25 8.59 -5.08 -6.70
C ASP A 25 7.28 -4.57 -7.29
N PHE A 26 6.18 -4.71 -6.55
CA PHE A 26 4.90 -4.11 -6.92
C PHE A 26 5.08 -2.66 -7.39
N GLN A 27 4.56 -2.38 -8.59
CA GLN A 27 4.53 -1.05 -9.17
C GLN A 27 3.11 -0.47 -9.09
N PRO A 28 2.93 0.76 -8.57
CA PRO A 28 1.63 1.41 -8.53
C PRO A 28 1.03 1.60 -9.93
N THR A 29 -0.12 0.97 -10.17
CA THR A 29 -0.92 1.13 -11.39
C THR A 29 -2.36 1.50 -11.04
N GLY A 30 -3.07 2.10 -11.99
CA GLY A 30 -4.49 2.37 -11.86
C GLY A 30 -4.92 3.71 -12.44
N THR A 31 -6.09 4.17 -11.99
CA THR A 31 -6.69 5.41 -12.48
C THR A 31 -6.11 6.61 -11.73
N PRO A 32 -5.63 7.66 -12.40
CA PRO A 32 -5.16 8.86 -11.72
C PRO A 32 -6.22 9.42 -10.76
N PHE A 33 -5.82 9.65 -9.51
CA PHE A 33 -6.67 10.31 -8.52
C PHE A 33 -6.38 11.82 -8.53
N ASN A 34 -7.43 12.62 -8.67
CA ASN A 34 -7.33 14.08 -8.63
C ASN A 34 -7.91 14.57 -7.31
N LEU A 35 -7.05 15.15 -6.48
CA LEU A 35 -7.46 15.82 -5.26
C LEU A 35 -8.30 17.06 -5.61
N ASN A 36 -9.26 17.40 -4.75
CA ASN A 36 -10.00 18.66 -4.81
C ASN A 36 -9.03 19.83 -5.05
N PRO A 37 -9.17 20.58 -6.15
CA PRO A 37 -8.21 21.63 -6.53
C PRO A 37 -8.16 22.79 -5.52
N ALA A 38 -9.16 22.93 -4.65
CA ALA A 38 -9.13 23.88 -3.55
C ALA A 38 -8.16 23.48 -2.42
N ILE A 39 -7.61 22.27 -2.44
CA ILE A 39 -6.63 21.77 -1.48
C ILE A 39 -5.23 21.81 -2.11
N GLU A 40 -4.29 22.46 -1.43
CA GLU A 40 -2.87 22.38 -1.74
C GLU A 40 -2.22 21.34 -0.82
N LEU A 41 -1.87 20.19 -1.38
CA LEU A 41 -1.05 19.20 -0.70
C LEU A 41 0.43 19.56 -0.88
N LYS A 42 1.10 19.91 0.22
CA LYS A 42 2.49 20.37 0.23
C LYS A 42 3.50 19.24 0.33
N SER A 43 3.21 18.25 1.18
CA SER A 43 4.09 17.10 1.38
C SER A 43 3.30 15.87 1.84
N ILE A 44 3.83 14.71 1.49
CA ILE A 44 3.43 13.42 2.04
C ILE A 44 4.72 12.76 2.52
N THR A 45 4.82 12.44 3.81
CA THR A 45 6.01 11.80 4.40
C THR A 45 5.62 10.67 5.33
N GLY A 46 6.53 9.75 5.59
CA GLY A 46 6.33 8.75 6.63
C GLY A 46 6.19 9.38 8.02
N SER A 47 5.30 8.84 8.85
CA SER A 47 5.14 9.30 10.23
C SER A 47 5.70 8.29 11.23
N LEU A 48 6.64 8.73 12.06
CA LEU A 48 7.14 7.96 13.22
C LEU A 48 6.48 8.38 14.53
N ARG A 49 5.67 9.45 14.51
CA ARG A 49 5.09 10.07 15.70
C ARG A 49 3.61 9.77 15.85
N HIS A 50 2.94 9.49 14.74
CA HIS A 50 1.51 9.23 14.72
C HIS A 50 1.21 7.77 14.43
N PHE A 51 0.18 7.26 15.10
CA PHE A 51 -0.38 5.95 14.85
C PHE A 51 -1.80 6.12 14.32
N SER A 52 -2.24 5.19 13.48
CA SER A 52 -3.58 5.18 12.94
C SER A 52 -4.27 3.86 13.30
N PRO A 53 -5.49 3.87 13.86
CA PRO A 53 -6.23 2.62 14.14
C PRO A 53 -6.69 1.91 12.87
N VAL A 54 -6.44 2.51 11.69
CA VAL A 54 -6.88 2.03 10.38
C VAL A 54 -5.72 1.77 9.42
N GLY A 55 -4.49 1.77 9.91
CA GLY A 55 -3.29 1.48 9.12
C GLY A 55 -2.17 0.94 10.00
N GLN A 56 -1.46 -0.09 9.53
CA GLN A 56 -0.27 -0.60 10.22
C GLN A 56 0.82 0.47 10.33
N PHE A 57 0.84 1.41 9.37
CA PHE A 57 1.72 2.56 9.32
C PHE A 57 0.91 3.84 9.11
N ALA A 58 1.57 4.99 9.25
CA ALA A 58 0.96 6.29 9.05
C ALA A 58 1.79 7.18 8.11
N LEU A 59 1.10 8.01 7.33
CA LEU A 59 1.69 9.12 6.59
C LEU A 59 1.21 10.45 7.17
N ASP A 60 2.11 11.42 7.21
CA ASP A 60 1.80 12.82 7.49
C ASP A 60 1.55 13.55 6.16
N LEU A 61 0.33 14.05 5.98
CA LEU A 61 -0.10 14.81 4.82
C LEU A 61 -0.19 16.28 5.22
N THR A 62 0.79 17.09 4.84
CA THR A 62 0.76 18.53 5.09
C THR A 62 -0.02 19.19 3.98
N ALA A 63 -1.15 19.81 4.32
CA ALA A 63 -2.02 20.46 3.35
C ALA A 63 -2.62 21.76 3.89
N LYS A 64 -3.05 22.63 2.98
CA LYS A 64 -3.81 23.85 3.28
C LYS A 64 -4.90 24.09 2.24
N SER A 65 -5.91 24.89 2.57
CA SER A 65 -6.85 25.39 1.56
C SER A 65 -6.13 26.44 0.69
N ARG A 66 -6.42 26.45 -0.61
CA ARG A 66 -6.03 27.52 -1.55
C ARG A 66 -6.96 28.74 -1.44
N THR A 67 -8.04 28.61 -0.69
CA THR A 67 -9.06 29.66 -0.47
C THR A 67 -9.11 30.04 1.00
N ASP A 68 -9.82 31.13 1.33
CA ASP A 68 -10.05 31.53 2.73
C ASP A 68 -11.09 30.68 3.47
N THR A 69 -11.67 29.69 2.78
CA THR A 69 -12.69 28.77 3.29
C THR A 69 -12.13 27.37 3.52
N THR A 70 -12.80 26.58 4.37
CA THR A 70 -12.45 25.17 4.58
C THR A 70 -12.74 24.38 3.31
N ALA A 71 -11.70 23.74 2.76
CA ALA A 71 -11.82 22.77 1.67
C ALA A 71 -11.80 21.35 2.24
N GLY A 72 -12.53 20.43 1.63
CA GLY A 72 -12.55 19.03 2.03
C GLY A 72 -12.60 18.09 0.84
N ASP A 73 -12.14 16.87 1.05
CA ASP A 73 -12.15 15.80 0.06
C ASP A 73 -12.17 14.43 0.75
N VAL A 74 -12.38 13.37 -0.02
CA VAL A 74 -12.26 11.99 0.43
C VAL A 74 -11.10 11.35 -0.32
N LEU A 75 -10.10 10.89 0.43
CA LEU A 75 -9.07 10.00 -0.09
C LEU A 75 -9.66 8.58 -0.08
N PRO A 76 -9.95 7.98 -1.24
CA PRO A 76 -10.69 6.73 -1.30
C PRO A 76 -9.84 5.52 -0.88
N ALA A 77 -10.50 4.49 -0.32
CA ALA A 77 -9.90 3.18 -0.16
C ALA A 77 -9.40 2.64 -1.52
N GLY A 78 -8.19 2.11 -1.53
CA GLY A 78 -7.43 1.70 -2.71
C GLY A 78 -6.48 2.77 -3.24
N LEU A 79 -6.47 3.99 -2.68
CA LEU A 79 -5.53 5.04 -3.09
C LEU A 79 -4.09 4.65 -2.74
N LEU A 80 -3.19 4.78 -3.72
CA LEU A 80 -1.77 4.52 -3.57
C LEU A 80 -1.00 5.82 -3.26
N PHE A 81 0.08 5.68 -2.51
CA PHE A 81 1.12 6.70 -2.35
C PHE A 81 2.43 6.14 -2.88
N THR A 82 3.01 6.85 -3.84
CA THR A 82 4.17 6.37 -4.58
C THR A 82 5.44 6.98 -4.02
N SER A 83 6.47 6.16 -3.87
CA SER A 83 7.80 6.60 -3.48
C SER A 83 8.62 6.74 -4.76
N PRO A 84 9.37 7.84 -4.96
CA PRO A 84 10.30 7.93 -6.08
C PRO A 84 11.58 7.11 -5.85
N ARG A 85 11.86 6.68 -4.61
CA ARG A 85 13.02 5.87 -4.25
C ARG A 85 12.66 4.39 -4.34
N ASN A 86 13.44 3.62 -5.09
CA ASN A 86 13.28 2.16 -5.21
C ASN A 86 13.60 1.39 -3.92
N THR A 87 14.22 2.05 -2.94
CA THR A 87 14.51 1.46 -1.61
C THR A 87 13.36 1.61 -0.62
N THR A 88 12.37 2.46 -0.93
CA THR A 88 11.30 2.85 0.00
C THR A 88 9.96 2.32 -0.51
N GLN A 89 9.12 1.80 0.40
CA GLN A 89 7.85 1.18 0.06
C GLN A 89 6.89 2.15 -0.63
N HIS A 90 6.07 1.62 -1.54
CA HIS A 90 4.79 2.24 -1.85
C HIS A 90 3.79 1.94 -0.74
N MET A 91 2.81 2.83 -0.57
CA MET A 91 1.78 2.68 0.46
C MET A 91 0.40 2.60 -0.17
N VAL A 92 -0.52 1.89 0.48
CA VAL A 92 -1.93 1.82 0.10
C VAL A 92 -2.82 2.19 1.27
N MET A 93 -3.84 3.00 1.02
CA MET A 93 -4.92 3.28 1.95
C MET A 93 -6.05 2.28 1.72
N LEU A 94 -6.53 1.61 2.77
CA LEU A 94 -7.59 0.59 2.64
C LEU A 94 -8.95 1.02 3.20
N LYS A 95 -9.04 2.22 3.75
CA LYS A 95 -10.28 2.83 4.23
C LYS A 95 -10.37 4.26 3.74
N ASP A 96 -11.57 4.73 3.46
CA ASP A 96 -11.78 6.11 3.05
C ASP A 96 -11.29 7.05 4.17
N HIS A 97 -10.56 8.09 3.79
CA HIS A 97 -10.03 9.08 4.72
C HIS A 97 -10.53 10.46 4.33
N ILE A 98 -11.43 11.01 5.15
CA ILE A 98 -12.00 12.34 4.94
C ILE A 98 -10.97 13.36 5.41
N ILE A 99 -10.58 14.27 4.51
CA ILE A 99 -9.70 15.40 4.83
C ILE A 99 -10.49 16.70 4.83
N ARG A 100 -10.15 17.60 5.76
CA ARG A 100 -10.70 18.95 5.84
C ARG A 100 -9.58 19.90 6.26
N VAL A 101 -9.30 20.89 5.42
CA VAL A 101 -8.22 21.85 5.66
C VAL A 101 -8.71 23.27 5.45
N ARG A 102 -8.22 24.18 6.28
CA ARG A 102 -8.42 25.63 6.12
C ARG A 102 -7.06 26.31 6.13
N ALA A 103 -6.45 26.39 7.31
CA ALA A 103 -5.05 26.73 7.46
C ALA A 103 -4.15 25.52 7.13
N GLU A 104 -2.85 25.76 7.10
CA GLU A 104 -1.87 24.68 7.00
C GLU A 104 -1.95 23.77 8.22
N SER A 105 -2.09 22.47 7.95
CA SER A 105 -2.24 21.45 8.97
C SER A 105 -1.65 20.12 8.50
N VAL A 106 -1.22 19.30 9.45
CA VAL A 106 -0.82 17.91 9.20
C VAL A 106 -2.02 17.00 9.44
N LEU A 107 -2.36 16.20 8.44
CA LEU A 107 -3.39 15.16 8.50
C LEU A 107 -2.69 13.81 8.57
N VAL A 108 -3.19 12.90 9.41
CA VAL A 108 -2.60 11.56 9.58
C VAL A 108 -3.43 10.53 8.84
N ALA A 109 -2.85 9.94 7.78
CA ALA A 109 -3.47 8.85 7.04
C ALA A 109 -2.96 7.49 7.51
N GLY A 110 -3.87 6.56 7.83
CA GLY A 110 -3.51 5.16 8.04
C GLY A 110 -3.29 4.44 6.71
N VAL A 111 -2.15 3.76 6.58
CA VAL A 111 -1.74 3.09 5.35
C VAL A 111 -1.08 1.73 5.61
N PHE A 112 -0.90 0.97 4.55
CA PHE A 112 -0.22 -0.33 4.54
C PHE A 112 0.90 -0.35 3.48
N CYS A 113 1.96 -1.07 3.78
CA CYS A 113 3.14 -1.26 2.96
C CYS A 113 2.86 -2.19 1.76
N CYS A 114 3.32 -1.85 0.55
CA CYS A 114 3.07 -2.63 -0.67
C CYS A 114 4.27 -3.45 -1.16
N ASN A 115 5.44 -3.37 -0.51
CA ASN A 115 6.66 -4.05 -0.96
C ASN A 115 7.41 -4.64 0.24
N GLU A 116 7.19 -5.92 0.57
CA GLU A 116 7.69 -6.55 1.80
C GLU A 116 9.19 -6.30 2.07
N ARG A 117 10.00 -6.19 1.01
CA ARG A 117 11.47 -6.09 1.08
C ARG A 117 12.02 -4.66 1.02
N ARG A 118 11.17 -3.64 0.93
CA ARG A 118 11.59 -2.23 0.93
C ARG A 118 11.48 -1.60 2.32
N ALA A 119 12.23 -0.54 2.57
CA ALA A 119 12.15 0.21 3.82
C ALA A 119 10.80 0.95 3.94
N VAL A 120 10.20 0.90 5.13
CA VAL A 120 9.03 1.71 5.46
C VAL A 120 9.40 3.20 5.36
N PRO A 121 8.58 4.05 4.75
CA PRO A 121 8.89 5.47 4.65
C PRO A 121 9.10 6.11 6.03
N GLY A 122 10.20 6.85 6.18
CA GLY A 122 10.47 7.71 7.32
C GLY A 122 10.05 9.16 7.08
N PRO A 123 10.32 10.06 8.04
CA PRO A 123 9.98 11.49 7.95
C PRO A 123 10.70 12.22 6.82
N ASP A 124 11.87 11.71 6.39
CA ASP A 124 12.69 12.27 5.30
C ASP A 124 12.41 11.61 3.93
N ASP A 125 11.47 10.67 3.87
CA ASP A 125 11.00 10.07 2.63
C ASP A 125 9.77 10.84 2.12
N HIS A 126 9.91 11.48 0.97
CA HIS A 126 8.83 12.20 0.31
C HIS A 126 8.11 11.30 -0.69
N LEU A 127 6.81 11.11 -0.49
CA LEU A 127 5.94 10.39 -1.39
C LEU A 127 5.10 11.35 -2.24
N THR A 128 4.54 10.83 -3.32
CA THR A 128 3.54 11.51 -4.14
C THR A 128 2.20 10.81 -4.02
N LEU A 129 1.13 11.56 -4.28
CA LEU A 129 -0.20 11.00 -4.45
C LEU A 129 -0.19 10.13 -5.71
N GLY A 130 -0.51 8.86 -5.56
CA GLY A 130 -0.54 7.88 -6.65
C GLY A 130 -1.93 7.70 -7.24
N PRO A 131 -2.10 6.70 -8.11
CA PRO A 131 -3.41 6.35 -8.66
C PRO A 131 -4.28 5.64 -7.63
N LEU A 132 -5.59 5.59 -7.91
CA LEU A 132 -6.49 4.60 -7.33
C LEU A 132 -6.20 3.25 -7.97
N THR A 133 -5.83 2.25 -7.16
CA THR A 133 -5.34 0.97 -7.67
C THR A 133 -6.34 0.25 -8.57
N ASP A 134 -5.86 -0.30 -9.68
CA ASP A 134 -6.59 -1.25 -10.53
C ASP A 134 -6.30 -2.72 -10.19
N ASN A 135 -5.34 -2.98 -9.28
CA ASN A 135 -5.01 -4.33 -8.83
C ASN A 135 -6.24 -4.95 -8.13
N SER A 136 -6.77 -6.03 -8.70
CA SER A 136 -8.00 -6.67 -8.22
C SER A 136 -7.89 -7.20 -6.80
N GLY A 137 -6.72 -7.69 -6.39
CA GLY A 137 -6.47 -8.18 -5.03
C GLY A 137 -6.48 -7.04 -4.01
N LEU A 138 -5.83 -5.91 -4.30
CA LEU A 138 -5.87 -4.75 -3.41
C LEU A 138 -7.27 -4.16 -3.30
N ARG A 139 -8.01 -4.09 -4.41
CA ARG A 139 -9.42 -3.69 -4.41
C ARG A 139 -10.30 -4.63 -3.59
N GLN A 140 -10.07 -5.94 -3.69
CA GLN A 140 -10.78 -6.92 -2.89
C GLN A 140 -10.50 -6.74 -1.40
N ILE A 141 -9.24 -6.55 -1.00
CA ILE A 141 -8.88 -6.30 0.40
C ILE A 141 -9.56 -5.01 0.88
N ALA A 142 -9.47 -3.92 0.12
CA ALA A 142 -10.11 -2.65 0.46
C ALA A 142 -11.61 -2.80 0.69
N GLU A 143 -12.31 -3.52 -0.19
CA GLU A 143 -13.75 -3.79 -0.03
C GLU A 143 -14.06 -4.62 1.21
N LEU A 144 -13.28 -5.69 1.47
CA LEU A 144 -13.47 -6.56 2.63
C LEU A 144 -13.31 -5.82 3.96
N VAL A 145 -12.39 -4.85 4.03
CA VAL A 145 -12.08 -4.13 5.29
C VAL A 145 -12.73 -2.76 5.41
N ARG A 146 -13.36 -2.23 4.36
CA ARG A 146 -13.88 -0.85 4.32
C ARG A 146 -14.76 -0.53 5.52
N HIS A 147 -15.63 -1.45 5.93
CA HIS A 147 -16.58 -1.28 7.03
C HIS A 147 -16.26 -2.14 8.27
N LYS A 148 -15.01 -2.61 8.39
CA LYS A 148 -14.55 -3.44 9.49
C LYS A 148 -13.69 -2.64 10.47
N ASN A 149 -13.80 -2.96 11.76
CA ASN A 149 -12.85 -2.50 12.76
C ASN A 149 -11.57 -3.35 12.66
N ILE A 150 -10.50 -2.75 12.15
CA ILE A 150 -9.22 -3.43 11.90
C ILE A 150 -8.14 -3.09 12.94
N SER A 151 -8.46 -2.28 13.95
CA SER A 151 -7.48 -1.75 14.91
C SER A 151 -6.71 -2.83 15.68
N GLY A 152 -7.36 -3.96 15.98
CA GLY A 152 -6.73 -5.13 16.62
C GLY A 152 -6.12 -6.15 15.66
N SER A 153 -6.13 -5.89 14.34
CA SER A 153 -5.74 -6.87 13.32
C SER A 153 -4.94 -6.27 12.17
N LEU A 154 -4.25 -5.15 12.42
CA LEU A 154 -3.47 -4.44 11.40
C LEU A 154 -2.38 -5.32 10.78
N ALA A 155 -1.73 -6.19 11.56
CA ALA A 155 -0.72 -7.14 11.05
C ALA A 155 -1.31 -8.18 10.08
N LEU A 156 -2.54 -8.66 10.33
CA LEU A 156 -3.26 -9.56 9.43
C LEU A 156 -3.55 -8.85 8.09
N VAL A 157 -4.03 -7.61 8.16
CA VAL A 157 -4.33 -6.80 6.96
C VAL A 157 -3.05 -6.49 6.18
N GLN A 158 -1.97 -6.11 6.86
CA GLN A 158 -0.66 -5.88 6.23
C GLN A 158 -0.15 -7.13 5.51
N ARG A 159 -0.30 -8.31 6.12
CA ARG A 159 0.10 -9.56 5.49
C ARG A 159 -0.77 -9.89 4.28
N ALA A 160 -2.07 -9.61 4.31
CA ALA A 160 -2.96 -9.74 3.16
C ALA A 160 -2.50 -8.85 1.98
N VAL A 161 -2.07 -7.62 2.25
CA VAL A 161 -1.51 -6.72 1.23
C VAL A 161 -0.28 -7.35 0.59
N TRP A 162 0.70 -7.80 1.38
CA TRP A 162 1.90 -8.46 0.84
C TRP A 162 1.63 -9.76 0.10
N MET A 163 0.57 -10.49 0.46
CA MET A 163 0.17 -11.65 -0.35
C MET A 163 -0.21 -11.27 -1.78
N VAL A 164 -0.82 -10.10 -1.96
CA VAL A 164 -1.22 -9.58 -3.26
C VAL A 164 -0.05 -8.94 -4.01
N THR A 165 0.83 -8.23 -3.31
CA THR A 165 1.88 -7.42 -3.94
C THR A 165 3.21 -8.14 -4.10
N ASP A 166 3.51 -9.13 -3.27
CA ASP A 166 4.81 -9.79 -3.19
C ASP A 166 4.70 -11.33 -3.27
N SER A 167 3.51 -11.89 -3.45
CA SER A 167 3.27 -13.34 -3.50
C SER A 167 2.25 -13.74 -4.58
N SER A 168 1.62 -14.91 -4.44
CA SER A 168 0.72 -15.51 -5.43
C SER A 168 -0.71 -14.98 -5.40
N GLY A 169 -1.00 -13.91 -4.64
CA GLY A 169 -2.34 -13.37 -4.46
C GLY A 169 -3.01 -13.79 -3.15
N LEU A 170 -4.17 -13.19 -2.88
CA LEU A 170 -4.98 -13.46 -1.68
C LEU A 170 -5.63 -14.85 -1.77
N ASN A 171 -5.48 -15.68 -0.74
CA ASN A 171 -6.11 -17.00 -0.69
C ASN A 171 -7.39 -17.01 0.17
N GLN A 172 -8.15 -18.11 0.08
CA GLN A 172 -9.44 -18.22 0.78
C GLN A 172 -9.31 -18.08 2.30
N ALA A 173 -8.26 -18.63 2.92
CA ALA A 173 -8.07 -18.53 4.37
C ALA A 173 -7.90 -17.06 4.84
N TYR A 174 -7.20 -16.22 4.06
CA TYR A 174 -7.12 -14.79 4.36
C TYR A 174 -8.43 -14.07 4.09
N ILE A 175 -9.15 -14.41 3.01
CA ILE A 175 -10.48 -13.85 2.74
C ILE A 175 -11.43 -14.13 3.92
N ASP A 176 -11.46 -15.38 4.40
CA ASP A 176 -12.29 -15.79 5.54
C ASP A 176 -11.88 -15.04 6.82
N SER A 177 -10.57 -14.89 7.06
CA SER A 177 -10.04 -14.16 8.21
C SER A 177 -10.43 -12.67 8.18
N LEU A 178 -10.38 -12.02 7.01
CA LEU A 178 -10.79 -10.62 6.85
C LEU A 178 -12.31 -10.45 7.00
N ASN A 179 -13.10 -11.40 6.49
CA ASN A 179 -14.56 -11.40 6.64
C ASN A 179 -15.00 -11.55 8.09
N ALA A 180 -14.25 -12.33 8.88
CA ALA A 180 -14.50 -12.56 10.30
C ALA A 180 -14.17 -11.35 11.20
N LEU A 181 -13.54 -10.30 10.67
CA LEU A 181 -13.26 -9.09 11.43
C LEU A 181 -14.57 -8.42 11.91
N PRO A 182 -14.56 -7.81 13.11
CA PRO A 182 -15.73 -7.13 13.65
C PRO A 182 -16.13 -5.93 12.76
N ALA A 183 -17.42 -5.58 12.78
CA ALA A 183 -17.89 -4.35 12.15
C ALA A 183 -17.37 -3.11 12.89
N GLU A 184 -17.37 -1.95 12.24
CA GLU A 184 -17.12 -0.67 12.92
C GLU A 184 -18.23 -0.34 13.94
N GLY A 185 -17.84 0.06 15.16
CA GLY A 185 -18.78 0.62 16.13
C GLY A 185 -19.59 -0.39 16.97
N LEU A 186 -19.17 -1.65 17.02
CA LEU A 186 -19.63 -2.63 18.03
C LEU A 186 -18.64 -2.73 19.19
#